data_AF-F4RXL0-F1
#
_entry.id   AF-F4RXL0-F1
#
_cell.length_a   1.000
_cell.length_b   1.000
_cell.length_c   1.000
_cell.angle_alpha   90.00
_cell.angle_beta   90.00
_cell.angle_gamma   90.00
#
_symmetry.space_group_name_H-M   'P 1'
#
loop_
_entity.id
_entity.type
_entity.pdbx_description
1 polymer ?
#
loop_
_entity_poly.entity_id
_entity_poly.type
_entity_poly.pdbx_seq_one_letter_code
_entity_poly.pdbx_strand_id
1 'polypeptide(L)'
;MGTDGVPRYPIFSKVSDLFAARARRTHFTMGKGQPSKKKRSSSSQNHGKRLSNARTRIRPNPGPSNHLNRRTARTSHFDTLRKELTESLGLPSDCRIYFLKKYDLTNLPDTPRLKITHQNSVILDADTWKVLQVIRFSPFSELTEEKMNKMNFTIKTIYNHALARSTVKVNHAMKGIKHPGEMYVAGFRGASDKGRKLGVTALSAKTSRTMEAIAKDEARMDDLAIINDTLAEWMSTLCMRAFQSNLDLALKFSVPSFSDKKWSDSPNANVIASSIAVTRDGFNNNPHPDFDATPYAYGLFSRINRATGELHWVELSDYLGDIEGCYFILDQYHVELCLDGCDGVVECCWASDELHHTSASTTYNEGWIPIRPKDSPITRFGCSLQISAALVNRIDGLLKMKEVL
;
A
#
# COMPACT_ATOMS: atom_id res chain seq x y z
N MET A 1 22.46 -49.55 16.01
CA MET A 1 23.92 -49.45 16.21
C MET A 1 24.49 -48.67 15.03
N GLY A 2 25.32 -47.66 15.28
CA GLY A 2 26.10 -46.95 14.27
C GLY A 2 25.60 -45.54 13.94
N THR A 3 26.09 -44.57 14.70
CA THR A 3 26.01 -43.12 14.49
C THR A 3 27.14 -42.64 13.56
N ASP A 4 27.07 -41.36 13.18
CA ASP A 4 28.17 -40.48 12.72
C ASP A 4 28.39 -40.39 11.20
N GLY A 5 28.52 -39.22 10.56
CA GLY A 5 28.61 -37.86 11.07
C GLY A 5 28.38 -36.83 9.95
N VAL A 6 27.87 -35.66 10.36
CA VAL A 6 27.62 -34.48 9.51
C VAL A 6 28.77 -33.50 9.69
N PRO A 7 29.40 -32.97 8.62
CA PRO A 7 30.43 -31.95 8.77
C PRO A 7 29.79 -30.59 9.10
N ARG A 8 30.27 -29.96 10.17
CA ARG A 8 29.98 -28.57 10.57
C ARG A 8 30.82 -27.61 9.74
N TYR A 9 30.20 -26.61 9.13
CA TYR A 9 30.88 -25.42 8.62
C TYR A 9 31.06 -24.38 9.74
N PRO A 10 32.24 -23.74 9.89
CA PRO A 10 32.47 -22.73 10.91
C PRO A 10 32.08 -21.32 10.42
N ILE A 11 31.42 -20.56 11.29
CA ILE A 11 31.22 -19.11 11.16
C ILE A 11 32.22 -18.38 12.09
N PHE A 12 32.63 -17.19 11.65
CA PHE A 12 33.29 -16.08 12.38
C PHE A 12 34.80 -16.11 12.57
N SER A 13 35.51 -15.28 11.79
CA SER A 13 36.46 -14.31 12.38
C SER A 13 36.76 -13.14 11.42
N LYS A 14 36.89 -11.94 12.01
CA LYS A 14 37.57 -10.73 11.49
C LYS A 14 36.82 -9.81 10.53
N VAL A 15 36.14 -8.81 11.09
CA VAL A 15 36.10 -7.45 10.52
C VAL A 15 36.26 -6.44 11.66
N SER A 16 37.50 -6.10 11.98
CA SER A 16 37.87 -4.89 12.70
C SER A 16 39.21 -4.46 12.12
N ASP A 17 39.21 -3.33 11.42
CA ASP A 17 40.37 -2.47 11.09
C ASP A 17 40.23 -1.90 9.67
N LEU A 18 39.50 -0.78 9.52
CA LEU A 18 39.70 0.10 8.36
C LEU A 18 39.01 1.47 8.51
N PHE A 19 39.27 2.22 9.58
CA PHE A 19 39.09 3.69 9.57
C PHE A 19 40.09 4.37 10.50
N ALA A 20 41.33 4.54 10.04
CA ALA A 20 42.32 5.40 10.68
C ALA A 20 43.18 6.10 9.62
N ALA A 21 42.71 7.25 9.10
CA ALA A 21 43.58 8.23 8.45
C ALA A 21 42.86 9.57 8.20
N ARG A 22 42.95 10.53 9.14
CA ARG A 22 43.18 11.97 8.87
C ARG A 22 43.04 12.80 10.14
N ALA A 23 44.15 13.28 10.66
CA ALA A 23 44.33 14.68 11.10
C ALA A 23 45.77 14.88 11.57
N ARG A 24 46.61 15.45 10.70
CA ARG A 24 47.94 15.95 11.06
C ARG A 24 47.73 17.22 11.90
N ARG A 25 48.19 17.22 13.15
CA ARG A 25 48.42 18.42 13.97
C ARG A 25 49.87 18.85 13.79
N THR A 26 50.08 20.05 13.29
CA THR A 26 51.36 20.77 13.39
C THR A 26 51.39 21.55 14.70
N HIS A 27 52.45 21.33 15.46
CA HIS A 27 52.80 22.06 16.68
C HIS A 27 53.10 23.53 16.37
N PHE A 28 52.49 24.43 17.15
CA PHE A 28 52.95 25.81 17.30
C PHE A 28 53.47 26.02 18.72
N THR A 29 54.63 26.67 18.77
CA THR A 29 55.50 26.92 19.91
C THR A 29 54.92 27.96 20.89
N MET A 30 55.02 27.68 22.19
CA MET A 30 54.66 28.61 23.25
C MET A 30 55.80 29.58 23.56
N GLY A 31 55.59 30.87 23.28
CA GLY A 31 56.38 31.97 23.83
C GLY A 31 55.78 32.47 25.15
N LYS A 32 56.58 32.49 26.22
CA LYS A 32 56.23 33.04 27.53
C LYS A 32 56.24 34.58 27.47
N GLY A 33 55.11 35.21 27.78
CA GLY A 33 55.00 36.64 28.04
C GLY A 33 54.00 36.91 29.17
N GLN A 34 54.43 37.55 30.25
CA GLN A 34 53.57 37.97 31.36
C GLN A 34 52.55 39.04 30.90
N PRO A 35 51.27 38.98 31.33
CA PRO A 35 50.29 39.98 30.95
C PRO A 35 50.36 41.21 31.87
N SER A 36 50.59 42.38 31.28
CA SER A 36 50.39 43.66 31.96
C SER A 36 48.89 43.94 32.13
N LYS A 37 48.49 44.36 33.33
CA LYS A 37 47.10 44.72 33.68
C LYS A 37 46.69 46.01 32.95
N LYS A 38 46.19 45.90 31.72
CA LYS A 38 45.49 47.01 31.05
C LYS A 38 44.12 47.23 31.71
N LYS A 39 43.92 48.43 32.28
CA LYS A 39 42.62 48.92 32.75
C LYS A 39 41.65 48.95 31.55
N ARG A 40 40.55 48.20 31.66
CA ARG A 40 39.47 48.17 30.65
C ARG A 40 38.84 49.55 30.50
N SER A 41 38.52 49.93 29.27
CA SER A 41 37.81 51.18 28.95
C SER A 41 36.41 51.21 29.57
N SER A 42 35.87 52.42 29.79
CA SER A 42 34.52 52.62 30.35
C SER A 42 33.41 51.94 29.52
N SER A 43 33.61 51.79 28.21
CA SER A 43 32.65 51.07 27.34
C SER A 43 32.61 49.56 27.63
N SER A 44 33.75 48.95 27.98
CA SER A 44 33.84 47.54 28.38
C SER A 44 33.19 47.28 29.74
N GLN A 45 33.27 48.24 30.67
CA GLN A 45 32.59 48.14 31.98
C GLN A 45 31.06 48.27 31.86
N ASN A 46 30.57 49.11 30.94
CA ASN A 46 29.13 49.25 30.68
C ASN A 46 28.54 48.03 29.95
N HIS A 47 29.31 47.36 29.08
CA HIS A 47 28.87 46.10 28.46
C HIS A 47 28.81 44.94 29.48
N GLY A 48 29.77 44.88 30.41
CA GLY A 48 29.77 43.91 31.51
C GLY A 48 28.60 44.09 32.49
N LYS A 49 28.23 45.34 32.83
CA LYS A 49 27.06 45.62 33.68
C LYS A 49 25.72 45.31 32.97
N ARG A 50 25.61 45.52 31.66
CA ARG A 50 24.41 45.10 30.89
C ARG A 50 24.26 43.57 30.86
N LEU A 51 25.36 42.82 30.73
CA LEU A 51 25.34 41.35 30.78
C LEU A 51 25.11 40.78 32.20
N SER A 52 25.61 41.43 33.26
CA SER A 52 25.34 40.96 34.63
C SER A 52 23.91 41.25 35.09
N ASN A 53 23.32 42.37 34.65
CA ASN A 53 21.91 42.69 34.94
C ASN A 53 20.94 41.87 34.07
N ALA A 54 21.36 41.39 32.89
CA ALA A 54 20.59 40.43 32.09
C ALA A 54 20.61 39.02 32.70
N ARG A 55 21.76 38.58 33.25
CA ARG A 55 21.89 37.26 33.88
C ARG A 55 21.18 37.13 35.23
N THR A 56 21.01 38.23 35.96
CA THR A 56 20.29 38.25 37.26
C THR A 56 18.79 38.55 37.13
N ARG A 57 18.28 38.75 35.89
CA ARG A 57 16.84 38.87 35.59
C ARG A 57 16.30 37.73 34.72
N ILE A 58 16.99 36.58 34.66
CA ILE A 58 16.28 35.33 34.42
C ILE A 58 15.58 34.97 35.73
N ARG A 59 14.47 35.66 36.01
CA ARG A 59 13.41 34.99 36.75
C ARG A 59 13.09 33.77 35.88
N PRO A 60 13.12 32.53 36.40
CA PRO A 60 12.46 31.45 35.70
C PRO A 60 11.04 31.96 35.51
N ASN A 61 10.67 32.34 34.28
CA ASN A 61 9.27 32.48 33.95
C ASN A 61 8.80 31.03 34.06
N PRO A 62 8.08 30.63 35.13
CA PRO A 62 7.42 29.36 35.09
C PRO A 62 6.30 29.63 34.10
N GLY A 63 6.59 29.46 32.80
CA GLY A 63 5.56 29.53 31.77
C GLY A 63 4.38 28.75 32.32
N PRO A 64 3.15 29.31 32.28
CA PRO A 64 2.08 28.88 33.16
C PRO A 64 1.98 27.35 33.13
N SER A 65 1.92 26.73 34.30
CA SER A 65 1.81 25.27 34.51
C SER A 65 0.77 24.60 33.59
N ASN A 66 -0.15 25.40 33.06
CA ASN A 66 -1.09 25.09 32.00
C ASN A 66 -0.48 24.57 30.69
N HIS A 67 0.78 24.85 30.31
CA HIS A 67 1.32 24.34 29.03
C HIS A 67 1.64 22.84 29.05
N LEU A 68 2.19 22.34 30.16
CA LEU A 68 2.43 20.91 30.34
C LEU A 68 1.11 20.18 30.51
N ASN A 69 0.20 20.70 31.34
CA ASN A 69 -1.14 20.11 31.53
C ASN A 69 -1.98 20.14 30.25
N ARG A 70 -1.89 21.20 29.42
CA ARG A 70 -2.58 21.28 28.12
C ARG A 70 -1.97 20.33 27.09
N ARG A 71 -0.66 20.04 27.17
CA ARG A 71 -0.01 19.02 26.33
C ARG A 71 -0.46 17.62 26.75
N THR A 72 -0.45 17.31 28.04
CA THR A 72 -0.93 16.03 28.58
C THR A 72 -2.41 15.81 28.30
N ALA A 73 -3.27 16.81 28.50
CA ALA A 73 -4.71 16.72 28.23
C ALA A 73 -5.05 16.59 26.73
N ARG A 74 -4.26 17.22 25.85
CA ARG A 74 -4.38 17.03 24.39
C ARG A 74 -3.95 15.63 23.97
N THR A 75 -2.85 15.14 24.53
CA THR A 75 -2.39 13.76 24.31
C THR A 75 -3.45 12.77 24.77
N SER A 76 -4.01 12.92 25.97
CA SER A 76 -5.06 12.03 26.46
C SER A 76 -6.34 12.06 25.61
N HIS A 77 -6.76 13.24 25.13
CA HIS A 77 -7.94 13.32 24.26
C HIS A 77 -7.71 12.68 22.89
N PHE A 78 -6.53 12.88 22.30
CA PHE A 78 -6.17 12.23 21.03
C PHE A 78 -6.04 10.71 21.18
N ASP A 79 -5.50 10.23 22.31
CA ASP A 79 -5.39 8.81 22.60
C ASP A 79 -6.78 8.16 22.81
N THR A 80 -7.69 8.86 23.50
CA THR A 80 -9.10 8.44 23.62
C THR A 80 -9.77 8.37 22.25
N LEU A 81 -9.69 9.45 21.44
CA LEU A 81 -10.27 9.47 20.10
C LEU A 81 -9.67 8.38 19.20
N ARG A 82 -8.36 8.18 19.26
CA ARG A 82 -7.67 7.11 18.53
C ARG A 82 -8.24 5.75 18.93
N LYS A 83 -8.37 5.48 20.23
CA LYS A 83 -8.95 4.22 20.74
C LYS A 83 -10.39 4.03 20.24
N GLU A 84 -11.23 5.06 20.34
CA GLU A 84 -12.62 5.02 19.86
C GLU A 84 -12.71 4.75 18.36
N LEU A 85 -11.85 5.38 17.56
CA LEU A 85 -11.78 5.15 16.11
C LEU A 85 -11.28 3.74 15.78
N THR A 86 -10.22 3.29 16.46
CA THR A 86 -9.67 1.95 16.30
C THR A 86 -10.73 0.89 16.60
N GLU A 87 -11.49 1.04 17.68
CA GLU A 87 -12.57 0.12 18.07
C GLU A 87 -13.76 0.18 17.11
N SER A 88 -14.24 1.39 16.76
CA SER A 88 -15.44 1.56 15.93
C SER A 88 -15.24 1.20 14.46
N LEU A 89 -14.02 1.33 13.94
CA LEU A 89 -13.66 1.03 12.55
C LEU A 89 -12.99 -0.34 12.41
N GLY A 90 -12.59 -0.95 13.52
CA GLY A 90 -11.80 -2.20 13.57
C GLY A 90 -10.46 -2.04 12.84
N LEU A 91 -9.73 -0.99 13.22
CA LEU A 91 -8.42 -0.68 12.66
C LEU A 91 -7.30 -1.34 13.48
N PRO A 92 -6.12 -1.58 12.90
CA PRO A 92 -4.94 -1.94 13.67
C PRO A 92 -4.56 -0.84 14.67
N SER A 93 -4.14 -1.24 15.87
CA SER A 93 -3.79 -0.31 16.95
C SER A 93 -2.51 0.51 16.68
N ASP A 94 -1.63 -0.01 15.81
CA ASP A 94 -0.34 0.56 15.43
C ASP A 94 -0.44 1.59 14.28
N CYS A 95 -1.64 1.83 13.74
CA CYS A 95 -1.83 2.77 12.63
C CYS A 95 -1.63 4.24 13.03
N ARG A 96 -0.93 4.99 12.18
CA ARG A 96 -0.94 6.46 12.23
C ARG A 96 -2.22 7.00 11.59
N ILE A 97 -2.95 7.86 12.31
CA ILE A 97 -4.21 8.43 11.83
C ILE A 97 -3.98 9.86 11.30
N TYR A 98 -4.46 10.12 10.09
CA TYR A 98 -4.46 11.41 9.43
C TYR A 98 -5.90 11.88 9.19
N PHE A 99 -6.18 13.12 9.59
CA PHE A 99 -7.45 13.80 9.28
C PHE A 99 -7.18 14.84 8.20
N LEU A 100 -7.67 14.59 6.98
CA LEU A 100 -7.40 15.43 5.82
C LEU A 100 -8.67 16.10 5.34
N LYS A 101 -8.55 17.36 4.91
CA LYS A 101 -9.65 18.11 4.31
C LYS A 101 -9.77 17.78 2.84
N LYS A 102 -11.02 17.66 2.35
CA LYS A 102 -11.32 17.59 0.93
C LYS A 102 -11.19 18.98 0.30
N TYR A 103 -10.46 19.07 -0.80
CA TYR A 103 -10.24 20.28 -1.59
C TYR A 103 -11.08 20.26 -2.87
N ASP A 104 -11.43 21.46 -3.35
CA ASP A 104 -11.88 21.65 -4.72
C ASP A 104 -10.70 21.40 -5.67
N LEU A 105 -10.92 20.66 -6.76
CA LEU A 105 -9.88 20.36 -7.75
C LEU A 105 -9.32 21.60 -8.44
N THR A 106 -10.11 22.67 -8.51
CA THR A 106 -9.68 23.95 -9.06
C THR A 106 -8.84 24.77 -8.09
N ASN A 107 -8.77 24.34 -6.82
CA ASN A 107 -8.09 25.04 -5.73
C ASN A 107 -7.32 24.07 -4.82
N LEU A 108 -6.49 23.21 -5.44
CA LEU A 108 -5.56 22.35 -4.70
C LEU A 108 -4.42 23.18 -4.09
N PRO A 109 -3.87 22.76 -2.93
CA PRO A 109 -2.71 23.43 -2.34
C PRO A 109 -1.49 23.44 -3.28
N ASP A 110 -0.79 24.58 -3.34
CA ASP A 110 0.50 24.71 -4.05
C ASP A 110 1.70 24.16 -3.24
N THR A 111 1.43 23.23 -2.33
CA THR A 111 2.46 22.53 -1.56
C THR A 111 2.62 21.12 -2.09
N PRO A 112 3.74 20.41 -1.81
CA PRO A 112 3.82 18.99 -2.08
C PRO A 112 2.67 18.20 -1.40
N ARG A 113 2.21 17.13 -2.03
CA ARG A 113 1.23 16.20 -1.42
C ARG A 113 1.82 15.57 -0.16
N LEU A 114 0.97 15.26 0.82
CA LEU A 114 1.37 14.43 1.95
C LEU A 114 1.77 13.06 1.41
N LYS A 115 3.01 12.65 1.67
CA LYS A 115 3.56 11.39 1.15
C LYS A 115 3.60 10.32 2.24
N ILE A 116 2.84 9.25 2.05
CA ILE A 116 2.87 8.05 2.89
C ILE A 116 3.87 7.07 2.29
N THR A 117 4.96 6.79 3.02
CA THR A 117 6.08 5.97 2.51
C THR A 117 6.37 4.74 3.36
N HIS A 118 5.85 4.70 4.59
CA HIS A 118 6.08 3.66 5.58
C HIS A 118 5.05 3.79 6.70
N GLN A 119 5.03 2.84 7.63
CA GLN A 119 4.10 2.71 8.75
C GLN A 119 2.64 2.55 8.34
N ASN A 120 1.97 1.62 9.02
CA ASN A 120 0.54 1.41 8.85
C ASN A 120 -0.20 2.73 9.10
N SER A 121 -1.12 3.09 8.22
CA SER A 121 -1.69 4.44 8.17
C SER A 121 -3.18 4.40 7.85
N VAL A 122 -3.93 5.32 8.44
CA VAL A 122 -5.37 5.50 8.22
C VAL A 122 -5.60 6.96 7.85
N ILE A 123 -6.30 7.19 6.74
CA ILE A 123 -6.66 8.50 6.25
C ILE A 123 -8.17 8.65 6.38
N LEU A 124 -8.59 9.65 7.13
CA LEU A 124 -9.98 10.01 7.38
C LEU A 124 -10.26 11.40 6.81
N ASP A 125 -11.47 11.58 6.28
CA ASP A 125 -11.99 12.91 5.98
C ASP A 125 -12.16 13.69 7.30
N ALA A 126 -11.59 14.90 7.36
CA ALA A 126 -11.53 15.67 8.59
C ALA A 126 -12.90 16.20 9.07
N ASP A 127 -13.90 16.26 8.19
CA ASP A 127 -15.22 16.81 8.48
C ASP A 127 -16.26 15.74 8.79
N THR A 128 -16.21 14.63 8.05
CA THR A 128 -17.20 13.55 8.08
C THR A 128 -16.69 12.29 8.77
N TRP A 129 -15.38 12.21 9.01
CA TRP A 129 -14.68 11.02 9.52
C TRP A 129 -14.87 9.78 8.64
N LYS A 130 -15.27 9.96 7.38
CA LYS A 130 -15.30 8.90 6.38
C LYS A 130 -13.90 8.30 6.28
N VAL A 131 -13.82 6.97 6.29
CA VAL A 131 -12.57 6.26 6.00
C VAL A 131 -12.27 6.43 4.52
N LEU A 132 -11.13 7.03 4.19
CA LEU A 132 -10.72 7.26 2.81
C LEU A 132 -9.75 6.21 2.35
N GLN A 133 -8.79 5.87 3.21
CA GLN A 133 -7.78 4.86 2.92
C GLN A 133 -7.22 4.26 4.20
N VAL A 134 -7.01 2.94 4.21
CA VAL A 134 -6.28 2.22 5.26
C VAL A 134 -5.16 1.44 4.60
N ILE A 135 -3.94 1.62 5.08
CA ILE A 135 -2.71 1.18 4.44
C ILE A 135 -1.94 0.34 5.44
N ARG A 136 -1.50 -0.84 5.00
CA ARG A 136 -0.54 -1.66 5.73
C ARG A 136 0.68 -1.93 4.87
N PHE A 137 1.84 -1.75 5.49
CA PHE A 137 3.12 -2.12 4.90
C PHE A 137 3.59 -3.42 5.53
N SER A 138 3.96 -4.37 4.69
CA SER A 138 4.51 -5.66 5.11
C SER A 138 5.90 -5.85 4.47
N PRO A 139 6.95 -5.18 5.00
CA PRO A 139 8.31 -5.31 4.49
C PRO A 139 8.80 -6.74 4.61
N PHE A 140 9.51 -7.23 3.59
CA PHE A 140 10.00 -8.60 3.58
C PHE A 140 10.94 -8.93 4.75
N SER A 141 11.73 -7.95 5.18
CA SER A 141 12.63 -8.04 6.34
C SER A 141 11.91 -8.25 7.68
N GLU A 142 10.61 -7.98 7.77
CA GLU A 142 9.80 -8.10 8.98
C GLU A 142 8.85 -9.32 8.94
N LEU A 143 8.78 -10.03 7.82
CA LEU A 143 7.91 -11.18 7.64
C LEU A 143 8.59 -12.48 8.07
N THR A 144 7.81 -13.36 8.69
CA THR A 144 8.22 -14.75 8.87
C THR A 144 8.21 -15.48 7.54
N GLU A 145 9.01 -16.55 7.42
CA GLU A 145 9.03 -17.39 6.22
C GLU A 145 7.63 -17.92 5.85
N GLU A 146 6.82 -18.31 6.85
CA GLU A 146 5.44 -18.75 6.65
C GLU A 146 4.57 -17.66 6.01
N LYS A 147 4.62 -16.42 6.54
CA LYS A 147 3.85 -15.30 5.99
C LYS A 147 4.33 -14.94 4.58
N MET A 148 5.64 -14.97 4.35
CA MET A 148 6.24 -14.75 3.04
C MET A 148 5.72 -15.77 2.02
N ASN A 149 5.74 -17.06 2.38
CA ASN A 149 5.28 -18.14 1.52
C ASN A 149 3.77 -18.01 1.23
N LYS A 150 2.95 -17.66 2.23
CA LYS A 150 1.51 -17.39 2.05
C LYS A 150 1.29 -16.22 1.10
N MET A 151 1.99 -15.08 1.29
CA MET A 151 1.90 -13.92 0.40
C MET A 151 2.35 -14.21 -1.03
N ASN A 152 3.47 -14.91 -1.18
CA ASN A 152 3.98 -15.31 -2.48
C ASN A 152 3.00 -16.22 -3.21
N PHE A 153 2.47 -17.24 -2.54
CA PHE A 153 1.45 -18.13 -3.10
C PHE A 153 0.21 -17.34 -3.55
N THR A 154 -0.34 -16.49 -2.68
CA THR A 154 -1.52 -15.68 -3.00
C THR A 154 -1.31 -14.78 -4.21
N ILE A 155 -0.26 -13.97 -4.22
CA ILE A 155 0.01 -13.00 -5.29
C ILE A 155 0.34 -13.71 -6.61
N LYS A 156 1.20 -14.73 -6.57
CA LYS A 156 1.58 -15.52 -7.74
C LYS A 156 0.36 -16.19 -8.39
N THR A 157 -0.51 -16.78 -7.59
CA THR A 157 -1.70 -17.47 -8.08
C THR A 157 -2.70 -16.50 -8.67
N ILE A 158 -3.00 -15.37 -8.00
CA ILE A 158 -3.87 -14.31 -8.52
C ILE A 158 -3.34 -13.77 -9.85
N TYR A 159 -2.05 -13.44 -9.90
CA TYR A 159 -1.40 -12.93 -11.11
C TYR A 159 -1.55 -13.88 -12.29
N ASN A 160 -1.15 -15.15 -12.12
CA ASN A 160 -1.21 -16.13 -13.19
C ASN A 160 -2.65 -16.48 -13.61
N HIS A 161 -3.60 -16.50 -12.67
CA HIS A 161 -5.01 -16.71 -12.97
C HIS A 161 -5.60 -15.55 -13.79
N ALA A 162 -5.26 -14.30 -13.45
CA ALA A 162 -5.68 -13.14 -14.22
C ALA A 162 -5.05 -13.13 -15.63
N LEU A 163 -3.78 -13.51 -15.78
CA LEU A 163 -3.10 -13.61 -17.08
C LEU A 163 -3.67 -14.69 -18.00
N ALA A 164 -4.39 -15.67 -17.45
CA ALA A 164 -5.12 -16.64 -18.26
C ALA A 164 -6.35 -16.01 -18.96
N ARG A 165 -6.76 -14.80 -18.56
CA ARG A 165 -7.81 -13.99 -19.18
C ARG A 165 -7.22 -13.02 -20.20
N SER A 166 -8.08 -12.38 -20.99
CA SER A 166 -7.63 -11.38 -21.98
C SER A 166 -7.31 -10.05 -21.31
N THR A 167 -6.35 -9.31 -21.87
CA THR A 167 -6.10 -7.90 -21.50
C THR A 167 -7.37 -7.08 -21.71
N VAL A 168 -7.71 -6.23 -20.74
CA VAL A 168 -8.81 -5.27 -20.86
C VAL A 168 -8.41 -4.19 -21.86
N LYS A 169 -9.14 -4.11 -22.99
CA LYS A 169 -8.87 -3.14 -24.06
C LYS A 169 -9.58 -1.81 -23.87
N VAL A 170 -10.65 -1.80 -23.09
CA VAL A 170 -11.48 -0.61 -22.86
C VAL A 170 -11.44 -0.31 -21.37
N ASN A 171 -10.67 0.71 -21.01
CA ASN A 171 -10.67 1.31 -19.69
C ASN A 171 -10.75 2.83 -19.86
N HIS A 172 -11.85 3.42 -19.40
CA HIS A 172 -12.09 4.86 -19.53
C HIS A 172 -11.05 5.69 -18.78
N ALA A 173 -10.58 5.21 -17.62
CA ALA A 173 -9.57 5.89 -16.83
C ALA A 173 -8.21 5.94 -17.55
N MET A 174 -7.95 5.06 -18.52
CA MET A 174 -6.70 5.06 -19.30
C MET A 174 -6.79 5.88 -20.60
N LYS A 175 -7.93 6.53 -20.87
CA LYS A 175 -8.12 7.29 -22.12
C LYS A 175 -7.09 8.42 -22.23
N GLY A 176 -6.40 8.47 -23.37
CA GLY A 176 -5.40 9.51 -23.67
C GLY A 176 -4.01 9.27 -23.09
N ILE A 177 -3.82 8.24 -22.26
CA ILE A 177 -2.50 7.88 -21.74
C ILE A 177 -1.69 7.21 -22.85
N LYS A 178 -0.45 7.66 -23.04
CA LYS A 178 0.47 7.11 -24.03
C LYS A 178 1.16 5.86 -23.45
N HIS A 179 0.97 4.71 -24.09
CA HIS A 179 1.52 3.41 -23.66
C HIS A 179 1.16 3.03 -22.22
N PRO A 180 -0.14 2.96 -21.88
CA PRO A 180 -0.52 2.58 -20.54
C PRO A 180 -0.17 1.10 -20.30
N GLY A 181 0.12 0.74 -19.05
CA GLY A 181 0.36 -0.65 -18.68
C GLY A 181 -0.85 -1.55 -18.91
N GLU A 182 -0.68 -2.84 -18.61
CA GLU A 182 -1.69 -3.86 -18.88
C GLU A 182 -2.61 -4.06 -17.68
N MET A 183 -3.89 -4.32 -17.95
CA MET A 183 -4.88 -4.70 -16.95
C MET A 183 -5.60 -5.98 -17.39
N TYR A 184 -5.83 -6.87 -16.44
CA TYR A 184 -6.53 -8.14 -16.57
C TYR A 184 -7.62 -8.20 -15.53
N VAL A 185 -8.70 -8.92 -15.83
CA VAL A 185 -9.82 -9.07 -14.90
C VAL A 185 -10.24 -10.54 -14.87
N ALA A 186 -10.49 -11.06 -13.67
CA ALA A 186 -10.97 -12.41 -13.43
C ALA A 186 -12.12 -12.42 -12.40
N GLY A 187 -12.90 -13.51 -12.36
CA GLY A 187 -14.09 -13.65 -11.50
C GLY A 187 -15.40 -13.24 -12.18
N PHE A 188 -16.45 -13.12 -11.37
CA PHE A 188 -17.82 -12.82 -11.77
C PHE A 188 -18.06 -11.34 -12.09
N ARG A 189 -18.68 -11.10 -13.25
CA ARG A 189 -19.09 -9.77 -13.71
C ARG A 189 -20.43 -9.81 -14.45
N GLY A 190 -21.01 -8.63 -14.66
CA GLY A 190 -22.08 -8.47 -15.63
C GLY A 190 -21.58 -8.83 -17.03
N ALA A 191 -22.28 -9.74 -17.71
CA ALA A 191 -21.87 -10.25 -19.02
C ALA A 191 -21.90 -9.16 -20.13
N SER A 192 -20.93 -9.18 -21.03
CA SER A 192 -20.94 -8.40 -22.27
C SER A 192 -21.63 -9.12 -23.43
N ASP A 193 -21.78 -10.44 -23.33
CA ASP A 193 -22.26 -11.29 -24.42
C ASP A 193 -23.79 -11.20 -24.57
N LYS A 194 -24.26 -11.18 -25.83
CA LYS A 194 -25.69 -11.16 -26.14
C LYS A 194 -26.39 -12.37 -25.51
N GLY A 195 -27.49 -12.12 -24.80
CA GLY A 195 -28.30 -13.15 -24.15
C GLY A 195 -27.77 -13.63 -22.79
N ARG A 196 -26.55 -13.23 -22.38
CA ARG A 196 -26.02 -13.53 -21.04
C ARG A 196 -26.26 -12.36 -20.09
N LYS A 197 -26.62 -12.66 -18.84
CA LYS A 197 -26.80 -11.64 -17.78
C LYS A 197 -25.54 -11.51 -16.93
N LEU A 198 -24.94 -12.59 -16.47
CA LEU A 198 -23.71 -12.55 -15.68
C LEU A 198 -22.89 -13.80 -15.95
N GLY A 199 -21.63 -13.80 -15.53
CA GLY A 199 -20.77 -14.98 -15.60
C GLY A 199 -19.35 -14.69 -15.17
N VAL A 200 -18.56 -15.75 -15.12
CA VAL A 200 -17.11 -15.68 -14.89
C VAL A 200 -16.43 -15.15 -16.15
N THR A 201 -15.41 -14.32 -15.96
CA THR A 201 -14.63 -13.75 -17.05
C THR A 201 -14.00 -14.85 -17.91
N ALA A 202 -14.16 -14.76 -19.23
CA ALA A 202 -13.75 -15.79 -20.17
C ALA A 202 -12.22 -15.92 -20.31
N LEU A 203 -11.76 -17.15 -20.56
CA LEU A 203 -10.37 -17.43 -20.90
C LEU A 203 -9.92 -16.64 -22.14
N SER A 204 -8.64 -16.28 -22.16
CA SER A 204 -8.04 -15.69 -23.35
C SER A 204 -8.01 -16.70 -24.50
N ALA A 205 -7.98 -16.18 -25.74
CA ALA A 205 -7.78 -17.00 -26.93
C ALA A 205 -6.44 -17.76 -26.92
N LYS A 206 -5.47 -17.40 -26.06
CA LYS A 206 -4.22 -18.16 -25.87
C LYS A 206 -4.46 -19.35 -24.94
N THR A 207 -5.10 -19.11 -23.80
CA THR A 207 -5.36 -20.14 -22.79
C THR A 207 -6.36 -21.18 -23.29
N SER A 208 -7.39 -20.76 -24.02
CA SER A 208 -8.44 -21.66 -24.52
C SER A 208 -7.99 -22.55 -25.70
N ARG A 209 -6.74 -22.46 -26.15
CA ARG A 209 -6.23 -23.25 -27.29
C ARG A 209 -5.85 -24.67 -26.93
N THR A 210 -5.45 -24.93 -25.69
CA THR A 210 -4.93 -26.25 -25.29
C THR A 210 -5.61 -26.71 -24.01
N MET A 211 -5.91 -28.02 -23.96
CA MET A 211 -6.49 -28.63 -22.76
C MET A 211 -5.58 -28.51 -21.55
N GLU A 212 -4.25 -28.55 -21.76
CA GLU A 212 -3.27 -28.36 -20.68
C GLU A 212 -3.37 -26.96 -20.06
N ALA A 213 -3.50 -25.91 -20.87
CA ALA A 213 -3.61 -24.54 -20.35
C ALA A 213 -4.94 -24.30 -19.63
N ILE A 214 -6.03 -24.91 -20.13
CA ILE A 214 -7.34 -24.91 -19.46
C ILE A 214 -7.25 -25.62 -18.11
N ALA A 215 -6.72 -26.86 -18.08
CA ALA A 215 -6.58 -27.64 -16.85
C ALA A 215 -5.71 -26.93 -15.80
N LYS A 216 -4.63 -26.25 -16.22
CA LYS A 216 -3.81 -25.42 -15.34
C LYS A 216 -4.59 -24.23 -14.74
N ASP A 217 -5.54 -23.67 -15.48
CA ASP A 217 -6.40 -22.60 -14.97
C ASP A 217 -7.47 -23.12 -14.01
N GLU A 218 -8.08 -24.26 -14.35
CA GLU A 218 -9.06 -24.94 -13.49
C GLU A 218 -8.45 -25.37 -12.16
N ALA A 219 -7.20 -25.87 -12.15
CA ALA A 219 -6.48 -26.18 -10.92
C ALA A 219 -6.28 -24.93 -10.04
N ARG A 220 -5.94 -23.78 -10.64
CA ARG A 220 -5.82 -22.52 -9.90
C ARG A 220 -7.15 -22.05 -9.29
N MET A 221 -8.30 -22.42 -9.85
CA MET A 221 -9.59 -22.05 -9.27
C MET A 221 -9.79 -22.67 -7.88
N ASP A 222 -9.25 -23.86 -7.61
CA ASP A 222 -9.32 -24.48 -6.29
C ASP A 222 -8.46 -23.72 -5.28
N ASP A 223 -7.27 -23.30 -5.69
CA ASP A 223 -6.40 -22.44 -4.90
C ASP A 223 -7.06 -21.07 -4.61
N LEU A 224 -7.85 -20.54 -5.54
CA LEU A 224 -8.53 -19.26 -5.37
C LEU A 224 -9.56 -19.27 -4.23
N ALA A 225 -10.16 -20.42 -3.89
CA ALA A 225 -11.06 -20.51 -2.75
C ALA A 225 -10.31 -20.28 -1.43
N ILE A 226 -9.16 -20.94 -1.26
CA ILE A 226 -8.27 -20.75 -0.10
C ILE A 226 -7.75 -19.30 -0.05
N ILE A 227 -7.45 -18.73 -1.22
CA ILE A 227 -7.02 -17.35 -1.35
C ILE A 227 -8.15 -16.38 -0.98
N ASN A 228 -9.41 -16.65 -1.33
CA ASN A 228 -10.53 -15.79 -0.92
C ASN A 228 -10.60 -15.67 0.61
N ASP A 229 -10.54 -16.79 1.32
CA ASP A 229 -10.55 -16.77 2.79
C ASP A 229 -9.32 -16.04 3.36
N THR A 230 -8.16 -16.23 2.74
CA THR A 230 -6.94 -15.49 3.10
C THR A 230 -7.09 -13.98 2.91
N LEU A 231 -7.66 -13.53 1.79
CA LEU A 231 -7.85 -12.11 1.51
C LEU A 231 -8.96 -11.52 2.40
N ALA A 232 -10.00 -12.28 2.71
CA ALA A 232 -11.03 -11.90 3.67
C ALA A 232 -10.44 -11.70 5.08
N GLU A 233 -9.58 -12.61 5.53
CA GLU A 233 -8.82 -12.48 6.76
C GLU A 233 -7.95 -11.21 6.74
N TRP A 234 -7.16 -11.00 5.68
CA TRP A 234 -6.29 -9.84 5.58
C TRP A 234 -7.07 -8.51 5.56
N MET A 235 -8.16 -8.44 4.79
CA MET A 235 -9.02 -7.26 4.73
C MET A 235 -9.69 -6.99 6.08
N SER A 236 -10.21 -8.02 6.75
CA SER A 236 -10.88 -7.88 8.06
C SER A 236 -9.93 -7.40 9.16
N THR A 237 -8.67 -7.84 9.13
CA THR A 237 -7.64 -7.35 10.06
C THR A 237 -7.11 -5.96 9.68
N LEU A 238 -7.21 -5.57 8.41
CA LEU A 238 -6.79 -4.25 7.94
C LEU A 238 -7.85 -3.18 8.28
N CYS A 239 -9.13 -3.49 8.04
CA CYS A 239 -10.24 -2.63 8.36
C CYS A 239 -11.54 -3.45 8.44
N MET A 240 -11.93 -3.85 9.65
CA MET A 240 -13.13 -4.68 9.86
C MET A 240 -14.39 -4.03 9.30
N ARG A 241 -14.51 -2.70 9.40
CA ARG A 241 -15.67 -1.97 8.87
C ARG A 241 -15.77 -2.07 7.35
N ALA A 242 -14.64 -1.94 6.64
CA ALA A 242 -14.63 -2.06 5.18
C ALA A 242 -14.96 -3.50 4.75
N PHE A 243 -14.38 -4.49 5.44
CA PHE A 243 -14.70 -5.90 5.24
C PHE A 243 -16.19 -6.18 5.42
N GLN A 244 -16.77 -5.79 6.56
CA GLN A 244 -18.18 -6.04 6.86
C GLN A 244 -19.10 -5.37 5.85
N SER A 245 -18.77 -4.14 5.42
CA SER A 245 -19.55 -3.43 4.41
C SER A 245 -19.60 -4.16 3.06
N ASN A 246 -18.51 -4.79 2.64
CA ASN A 246 -18.47 -5.57 1.41
C ASN A 246 -19.19 -6.92 1.58
N LEU A 247 -19.01 -7.57 2.73
CA LEU A 247 -19.69 -8.82 3.06
C LEU A 247 -21.22 -8.66 3.12
N ASP A 248 -21.71 -7.63 3.81
CA ASP A 248 -23.15 -7.34 3.92
C ASP A 248 -23.79 -7.11 2.54
N LEU A 249 -23.08 -6.40 1.66
CA LEU A 249 -23.51 -6.20 0.28
C LEU A 249 -23.59 -7.54 -0.48
N ALA A 250 -22.56 -8.37 -0.36
CA ALA A 250 -22.52 -9.67 -1.01
C ALA A 250 -23.65 -10.59 -0.53
N LEU A 251 -23.88 -10.65 0.78
CA LEU A 251 -24.96 -11.41 1.41
C LEU A 251 -26.34 -10.92 0.92
N LYS A 252 -26.56 -9.60 0.95
CA LYS A 252 -27.83 -8.99 0.56
C LYS A 252 -28.23 -9.34 -0.88
N PHE A 253 -27.26 -9.38 -1.78
CA PHE A 253 -27.52 -9.60 -3.21
C PHE A 253 -27.12 -11.00 -3.68
N SER A 254 -26.77 -11.93 -2.79
CA SER A 254 -26.24 -13.27 -3.17
C SER A 254 -25.13 -13.19 -4.23
N VAL A 255 -24.18 -12.28 -4.02
CA VAL A 255 -23.08 -12.05 -4.96
C VAL A 255 -22.08 -13.21 -4.84
N PRO A 256 -21.68 -13.86 -5.95
CA PRO A 256 -20.65 -14.88 -5.91
C PRO A 256 -19.26 -14.26 -5.70
N SER A 257 -18.38 -15.03 -5.06
CA SER A 257 -16.95 -14.73 -4.95
C SER A 257 -16.27 -14.77 -6.31
N PHE A 258 -15.18 -14.01 -6.47
CA PHE A 258 -14.28 -14.16 -7.61
C PHE A 258 -13.70 -15.57 -7.75
N SER A 259 -13.66 -16.33 -6.65
CA SER A 259 -13.16 -17.71 -6.58
C SER A 259 -14.20 -18.77 -6.92
N ASP A 260 -15.47 -18.40 -7.08
CA ASP A 260 -16.52 -19.39 -7.33
C ASP A 260 -16.48 -19.90 -8.78
N LYS A 261 -16.73 -21.20 -8.95
CA LYS A 261 -16.85 -21.82 -10.28
C LYS A 261 -18.22 -21.59 -10.90
N LYS A 262 -19.26 -21.50 -10.06
CA LYS A 262 -20.66 -21.27 -10.47
C LYS A 262 -21.35 -20.36 -9.45
N TRP A 263 -22.32 -19.60 -9.93
CA TRP A 263 -23.09 -18.70 -9.06
C TRP A 263 -23.92 -19.45 -8.00
N SER A 264 -24.48 -20.61 -8.35
CA SER A 264 -25.26 -21.46 -7.43
C SER A 264 -24.44 -22.08 -6.31
N ASP A 265 -23.12 -22.22 -6.53
CA ASP A 265 -22.25 -22.99 -5.67
C ASP A 265 -21.56 -22.07 -4.63
N SER A 266 -21.89 -20.77 -4.61
CA SER A 266 -21.30 -19.79 -3.71
C SER A 266 -21.73 -20.09 -2.27
N PRO A 267 -20.83 -20.59 -1.41
CA PRO A 267 -21.09 -20.58 0.03
C PRO A 267 -20.96 -19.12 0.42
N ASN A 268 -22.06 -18.40 0.60
CA ASN A 268 -22.10 -16.95 0.87
C ASN A 268 -21.31 -16.48 2.12
N ALA A 269 -20.44 -17.30 2.71
CA ALA A 269 -19.49 -16.91 3.76
C ALA A 269 -18.26 -16.22 3.14
N ASN A 270 -17.88 -15.06 3.69
CA ASN A 270 -16.62 -14.35 3.41
C ASN A 270 -16.42 -13.82 1.98
N VAL A 271 -17.51 -13.52 1.25
CA VAL A 271 -17.40 -12.86 -0.07
C VAL A 271 -17.04 -11.39 0.10
N ILE A 272 -15.79 -11.03 -0.21
CA ILE A 272 -15.32 -9.63 -0.16
C ILE A 272 -15.34 -8.94 -1.54
N ALA A 273 -15.38 -9.73 -2.61
CA ALA A 273 -15.37 -9.25 -3.99
C ALA A 273 -15.91 -10.31 -4.97
N SER A 274 -16.51 -9.85 -6.07
CA SER A 274 -16.96 -10.73 -7.14
C SER A 274 -15.92 -10.87 -8.25
N SER A 275 -15.00 -9.91 -8.36
CA SER A 275 -13.96 -9.93 -9.38
C SER A 275 -12.66 -9.33 -8.85
N ILE A 276 -11.54 -9.76 -9.45
CA ILE A 276 -10.22 -9.20 -9.24
C ILE A 276 -9.75 -8.55 -10.53
N ALA A 277 -9.27 -7.31 -10.43
CA ALA A 277 -8.47 -6.66 -11.45
C ALA A 277 -6.97 -6.79 -11.09
N VAL A 278 -6.13 -7.14 -12.06
CA VAL A 278 -4.68 -7.23 -11.92
C VAL A 278 -4.02 -6.33 -12.94
N THR A 279 -3.03 -5.55 -12.51
CA THR A 279 -2.29 -4.60 -13.35
C THR A 279 -0.80 -4.90 -13.36
N ARG A 280 -0.12 -4.61 -14.48
CA ARG A 280 1.34 -4.73 -14.62
C ARG A 280 1.89 -3.78 -15.69
N ASP A 281 3.21 -3.81 -15.88
CA ASP A 281 3.94 -3.14 -16.95
C ASP A 281 3.75 -1.61 -16.94
N GLY A 282 3.89 -0.99 -15.76
CA GLY A 282 3.80 0.47 -15.60
C GLY A 282 2.37 1.01 -15.72
N PHE A 283 1.38 0.22 -15.27
CA PHE A 283 -0.02 0.64 -15.30
C PHE A 283 -0.24 1.94 -14.54
N ASN A 284 -0.88 2.89 -15.22
CA ASN A 284 -1.32 4.15 -14.67
C ASN A 284 -2.68 4.55 -15.26
N ASN A 285 -3.41 5.39 -14.54
CA ASN A 285 -4.71 5.87 -14.97
C ASN A 285 -4.90 7.35 -14.61
N ASN A 286 -5.91 7.97 -15.21
CA ASN A 286 -6.31 9.33 -14.87
C ASN A 286 -7.16 9.32 -13.59
N PRO A 287 -7.23 10.45 -12.87
CA PRO A 287 -8.16 10.64 -11.75
C PRO A 287 -9.60 10.24 -12.09
N HIS A 288 -10.19 9.35 -11.30
CA HIS A 288 -11.58 8.90 -11.43
C HIS A 288 -12.12 8.38 -10.08
N PRO A 289 -13.43 8.47 -9.84
CA PRO A 289 -14.10 7.58 -8.90
C PRO A 289 -14.45 6.27 -9.61
N ASP A 290 -14.53 5.20 -8.83
CA ASP A 290 -15.09 3.93 -9.24
C ASP A 290 -16.60 3.89 -8.95
N PHE A 291 -17.38 3.34 -9.89
CA PHE A 291 -18.84 3.18 -9.76
C PHE A 291 -19.20 1.72 -9.44
N ASP A 292 -18.47 1.14 -8.49
CA ASP A 292 -18.69 -0.20 -7.99
C ASP A 292 -19.77 -0.19 -6.89
N ALA A 293 -20.37 -1.35 -6.64
CA ALA A 293 -21.36 -1.47 -5.56
C ALA A 293 -20.68 -1.53 -4.19
N THR A 294 -19.46 -2.06 -4.12
CA THR A 294 -18.64 -2.03 -2.91
C THR A 294 -18.22 -0.59 -2.62
N PRO A 295 -18.48 -0.07 -1.40
CA PRO A 295 -18.01 1.26 -1.00
C PRO A 295 -16.50 1.31 -0.78
N TYR A 296 -15.88 0.15 -0.53
CA TYR A 296 -14.44 0.02 -0.38
C TYR A 296 -13.88 -1.00 -1.35
N ALA A 297 -12.85 -0.61 -2.09
CA ALA A 297 -12.01 -1.56 -2.80
C ALA A 297 -10.87 -2.02 -1.88
N TYR A 298 -10.41 -3.25 -2.09
CA TYR A 298 -9.25 -3.81 -1.40
C TYR A 298 -8.18 -4.16 -2.42
N GLY A 299 -6.91 -3.84 -2.15
CA GLY A 299 -5.84 -4.05 -3.11
C GLY A 299 -4.51 -4.39 -2.49
N LEU A 300 -3.69 -5.06 -3.30
CA LEU A 300 -2.35 -5.49 -2.98
C LEU A 300 -1.38 -4.95 -4.03
N PHE A 301 -0.22 -4.49 -3.58
CA PHE A 301 0.83 -3.99 -4.44
C PHE A 301 2.19 -4.57 -4.04
N SER A 302 2.96 -5.05 -5.01
CA SER A 302 4.31 -5.58 -4.78
C SER A 302 5.12 -5.55 -6.07
N ARG A 303 6.45 -5.59 -5.96
CA ARG A 303 7.30 -6.00 -7.09
C ARG A 303 7.25 -7.52 -7.22
N ILE A 304 7.15 -8.01 -8.45
CA ILE A 304 7.16 -9.43 -8.78
C ILE A 304 8.04 -9.70 -9.99
N ASN A 305 8.52 -10.94 -10.10
CA ASN A 305 9.01 -11.47 -11.36
C ASN A 305 7.87 -11.47 -12.38
N ARG A 306 8.08 -10.82 -13.52
CA ARG A 306 7.06 -10.61 -14.54
C ARG A 306 6.59 -11.92 -15.18
N ALA A 307 7.48 -12.90 -15.31
CA ALA A 307 7.19 -14.16 -15.97
C ALA A 307 6.51 -15.15 -15.03
N THR A 308 6.96 -15.27 -13.78
CA THR A 308 6.48 -16.29 -12.83
C THR A 308 5.39 -15.79 -11.90
N GLY A 309 5.34 -14.49 -11.61
CA GLY A 309 4.47 -13.89 -10.59
C GLY A 309 5.02 -13.99 -9.17
N GLU A 310 6.23 -14.51 -8.98
CA GLU A 310 6.85 -14.62 -7.66
C GLU A 310 7.25 -13.24 -7.12
N LEU A 311 7.15 -13.07 -5.81
CA LEU A 311 7.61 -11.87 -5.13
C LEU A 311 9.09 -11.63 -5.41
N HIS A 312 9.44 -10.38 -5.69
CA HIS A 312 10.81 -9.97 -5.95
C HIS A 312 11.33 -9.16 -4.78
N TRP A 313 12.18 -9.80 -3.97
CA TRP A 313 12.85 -9.18 -2.82
C TRP A 313 14.22 -8.66 -3.24
N VAL A 314 14.43 -7.34 -3.20
CA VAL A 314 15.68 -6.71 -3.66
C VAL A 314 16.92 -7.21 -2.90
N GLU A 315 16.82 -7.50 -1.60
CA GLU A 315 17.99 -7.95 -0.83
C GLU A 315 18.36 -9.42 -1.06
N LEU A 316 17.39 -10.29 -1.37
CA LEU A 316 17.63 -11.74 -1.47
C LEU A 316 17.51 -12.33 -2.88
N SER A 317 16.88 -11.61 -3.80
CA SER A 317 16.79 -12.04 -5.20
C SER A 317 17.99 -11.50 -5.98
N ASP A 318 18.30 -12.10 -7.12
CA ASP A 318 19.19 -11.45 -8.10
C ASP A 318 18.66 -10.05 -8.40
N TYR A 319 19.52 -9.03 -8.42
CA TYR A 319 19.06 -7.69 -8.78
C TYR A 319 18.68 -7.67 -10.26
N LEU A 320 17.41 -7.39 -10.55
CA LEU A 320 16.82 -7.46 -11.89
C LEU A 320 16.42 -6.09 -12.45
N GLY A 321 16.83 -5.01 -11.77
CA GLY A 321 16.42 -3.63 -12.03
C GLY A 321 15.50 -3.06 -10.96
N ASP A 322 14.90 -1.89 -11.23
CA ASP A 322 14.00 -1.23 -10.29
C ASP A 322 12.85 -0.46 -10.98
N ILE A 323 11.86 -0.02 -10.20
CA ILE A 323 10.70 0.76 -10.63
C ILE A 323 10.52 1.91 -9.65
N GLU A 324 10.50 3.14 -10.17
CA GLU A 324 10.30 4.35 -9.38
C GLU A 324 9.12 5.19 -9.89
N GLY A 325 8.41 5.82 -8.96
CA GLY A 325 7.31 6.73 -9.26
C GLY A 325 5.93 6.08 -9.23
N CYS A 326 5.77 4.89 -8.65
CA CYS A 326 4.47 4.28 -8.42
C CYS A 326 3.80 4.87 -7.18
N TYR A 327 2.80 5.72 -7.39
CA TYR A 327 1.96 6.29 -6.34
C TYR A 327 0.50 5.90 -6.55
N PHE A 328 -0.20 5.64 -5.44
CA PHE A 328 -1.67 5.68 -5.39
C PHE A 328 -2.08 7.01 -4.78
N ILE A 329 -2.89 7.81 -5.47
CA ILE A 329 -3.13 9.21 -5.13
C ILE A 329 -4.62 9.42 -4.84
N LEU A 330 -4.92 10.09 -3.72
CA LEU A 330 -6.25 10.64 -3.44
C LEU A 330 -6.21 12.14 -3.75
N ASP A 331 -6.70 12.49 -4.94
CA ASP A 331 -6.44 13.81 -5.54
C ASP A 331 -6.94 14.96 -4.68
N GLN A 332 -8.22 14.89 -4.29
CA GLN A 332 -8.89 15.93 -3.52
C GLN A 332 -8.44 16.00 -2.06
N TYR A 333 -7.68 15.02 -1.56
CA TYR A 333 -7.16 15.03 -0.18
C TYR A 333 -5.67 15.38 -0.12
N HIS A 334 -5.07 15.69 -1.27
CA HIS A 334 -3.69 16.13 -1.39
C HIS A 334 -2.69 15.16 -0.73
N VAL A 335 -2.92 13.86 -0.90
CA VAL A 335 -2.13 12.77 -0.30
C VAL A 335 -1.81 11.69 -1.33
N GLU A 336 -0.64 11.10 -1.20
CA GLU A 336 -0.14 10.03 -2.07
C GLU A 336 0.50 8.91 -1.23
N LEU A 337 0.22 7.66 -1.60
CA LEU A 337 0.85 6.45 -1.09
C LEU A 337 1.97 6.04 -2.04
N CYS A 338 3.21 6.06 -1.55
CA CYS A 338 4.39 5.58 -2.27
C CYS A 338 4.45 4.05 -2.23
N LEU A 339 4.09 3.39 -3.33
CA LEU A 339 4.13 1.94 -3.46
C LEU A 339 5.57 1.43 -3.59
N ASP A 340 6.51 2.30 -3.97
CA ASP A 340 7.94 1.99 -4.05
C ASP A 340 8.63 2.06 -2.69
N GLY A 341 8.00 2.69 -1.68
CA GLY A 341 8.58 2.86 -0.35
C GLY A 341 8.74 1.57 0.46
N CYS A 342 8.24 0.45 -0.06
CA CYS A 342 8.24 -0.84 0.61
C CYS A 342 8.83 -1.92 -0.29
N ASP A 343 9.95 -2.50 0.15
CA ASP A 343 10.43 -3.78 -0.37
C ASP A 343 9.66 -4.91 0.30
N GLY A 344 8.42 -5.08 -0.16
CA GLY A 344 7.43 -5.92 0.49
C GLY A 344 6.08 -5.87 -0.21
N VAL A 345 5.05 -6.29 0.52
CA VAL A 345 3.65 -6.17 0.08
C VAL A 345 3.02 -4.95 0.75
N VAL A 346 2.36 -4.11 -0.04
CA VAL A 346 1.50 -3.03 0.47
C VAL A 346 0.05 -3.45 0.28
N GLU A 347 -0.69 -3.52 1.39
CA GLU A 347 -2.12 -3.76 1.42
C GLU A 347 -2.84 -2.42 1.57
N CYS A 348 -3.94 -2.23 0.85
CA CYS A 348 -4.70 -0.98 0.89
C CYS A 348 -6.20 -1.23 0.74
N CYS A 349 -7.00 -0.72 1.67
CA CYS A 349 -8.44 -0.49 1.48
C CYS A 349 -8.66 0.99 1.17
N TRP A 350 -9.46 1.33 0.16
CA TRP A 350 -9.80 2.72 -0.14
C TRP A 350 -11.27 2.88 -0.48
N ALA A 351 -11.81 4.06 -0.20
CA ALA A 351 -13.15 4.44 -0.62
C ALA A 351 -13.20 4.58 -2.15
N SER A 352 -13.94 3.69 -2.81
CA SER A 352 -13.99 3.58 -4.27
C SER A 352 -14.64 4.79 -4.94
N ASP A 353 -15.56 5.45 -4.24
CA ASP A 353 -16.31 6.63 -4.69
C ASP A 353 -15.50 7.94 -4.59
N GLU A 354 -14.31 7.91 -4.02
CA GLU A 354 -13.42 9.08 -3.96
C GLU A 354 -12.56 9.19 -5.21
N LEU A 355 -12.22 10.42 -5.61
CA LEU A 355 -11.37 10.65 -6.78
C LEU A 355 -9.94 10.19 -6.51
N HIS A 356 -9.51 9.17 -7.25
CA HIS A 356 -8.20 8.56 -7.09
C HIS A 356 -7.57 8.14 -8.42
N HIS A 357 -6.28 7.89 -8.40
CA HIS A 357 -5.56 7.29 -9.54
C HIS A 357 -4.20 6.70 -9.13
N THR A 358 -3.56 6.01 -10.07
CA THR A 358 -2.17 5.60 -10.01
C THR A 358 -1.31 6.42 -10.97
N SER A 359 -0.16 6.88 -10.50
CA SER A 359 0.78 7.67 -11.29
C SER A 359 1.55 6.81 -12.30
N ALA A 360 2.10 7.48 -13.33
CA ALA A 360 3.09 6.85 -14.19
C ALA A 360 4.40 6.59 -13.43
N SER A 361 5.02 5.45 -13.70
CA SER A 361 6.32 5.05 -13.15
C SER A 361 7.38 4.89 -14.23
N THR A 362 8.65 5.00 -13.84
CA THR A 362 9.79 4.68 -14.70
C THR A 362 10.35 3.32 -14.29
N THR A 363 10.60 2.45 -15.28
CA THR A 363 11.24 1.14 -15.06
C THR A 363 12.68 1.19 -15.53
N TYR A 364 13.58 0.65 -14.71
CA TYR A 364 15.01 0.62 -14.94
C TYR A 364 15.50 -0.81 -15.04
N ASN A 365 16.50 -1.05 -15.87
CA ASN A 365 17.27 -2.29 -15.84
C ASN A 365 18.34 -2.25 -14.73
N GLU A 366 19.15 -3.31 -14.64
CA GLU A 366 20.24 -3.43 -13.65
C GLU A 366 21.26 -2.27 -13.71
N GLY A 367 21.44 -1.67 -14.88
CA GLY A 367 22.34 -0.53 -15.09
C GLY A 367 21.73 0.82 -14.79
N TRP A 368 20.53 0.89 -14.19
CA TRP A 368 19.77 2.13 -13.97
C TRP A 368 19.44 2.89 -15.28
N ILE A 369 19.32 2.15 -16.39
CA ILE A 369 18.92 2.72 -17.68
C ILE A 369 17.40 2.55 -17.81
N PRO A 370 16.65 3.64 -18.10
CA PRO A 370 15.22 3.55 -18.36
C PRO A 370 14.92 2.60 -19.52
N ILE A 371 14.02 1.66 -19.30
CA ILE A 371 13.55 0.69 -20.29
C ILE A 371 12.02 0.70 -20.35
N ARG A 372 11.46 0.11 -21.41
CA ARG A 372 10.00 -0.08 -21.45
C ARG A 372 9.63 -1.10 -20.37
N PRO A 373 8.56 -0.87 -19.58
CA PRO A 373 8.19 -1.79 -18.49
C PRO A 373 8.05 -3.25 -18.94
N LYS A 374 7.47 -3.50 -20.12
CA LYS A 374 7.29 -4.85 -20.69
C LYS A 374 8.58 -5.60 -21.02
N ASP A 375 9.70 -4.88 -21.18
CA ASP A 375 11.02 -5.46 -21.47
C ASP A 375 11.78 -5.81 -20.17
N SER A 376 11.25 -5.39 -19.01
CA SER A 376 11.83 -5.69 -17.71
C SER A 376 11.46 -7.11 -17.24
N PRO A 377 12.39 -7.84 -16.61
CA PRO A 377 12.08 -9.10 -15.94
C PRO A 377 11.23 -8.92 -14.68
N ILE A 378 11.12 -7.69 -14.15
CA ILE A 378 10.27 -7.36 -13.00
C ILE A 378 9.13 -6.43 -13.41
N THR A 379 8.03 -6.48 -12.67
CA THR A 379 6.92 -5.54 -12.80
C THR A 379 6.33 -5.21 -11.44
N ARG A 380 5.71 -4.03 -11.33
CA ARG A 380 4.81 -3.72 -10.22
C ARG A 380 3.51 -4.47 -10.45
N PHE A 381 3.25 -5.46 -9.62
CA PHE A 381 1.94 -6.06 -9.46
C PHE A 381 1.05 -5.09 -8.70
N GLY A 382 -0.12 -4.82 -9.25
CA GLY A 382 -1.24 -4.25 -8.50
C GLY A 382 -2.45 -5.17 -8.66
N CYS A 383 -3.22 -5.35 -7.60
CA CYS A 383 -4.54 -5.92 -7.72
C CYS A 383 -5.58 -5.11 -6.96
N SER A 384 -6.83 -5.19 -7.44
CA SER A 384 -8.00 -4.59 -6.81
C SER A 384 -9.14 -5.60 -6.78
N LEU A 385 -9.81 -5.71 -5.64
CA LEU A 385 -10.93 -6.58 -5.34
C LEU A 385 -12.17 -5.73 -5.09
N GLN A 386 -13.23 -6.01 -5.84
CA GLN A 386 -14.46 -5.23 -5.82
C GLN A 386 -15.68 -6.01 -6.33
N ILE A 387 -16.88 -5.49 -6.03
CA ILE A 387 -18.14 -5.96 -6.61
C ILE A 387 -18.71 -4.87 -7.52
N SER A 388 -18.81 -5.15 -8.82
CA SER A 388 -19.34 -4.17 -9.76
C SER A 388 -20.83 -3.91 -9.57
N ALA A 389 -21.25 -2.65 -9.65
CA ALA A 389 -22.67 -2.27 -9.65
C ALA A 389 -23.45 -2.94 -10.79
N ALA A 390 -22.81 -3.11 -11.94
CA ALA A 390 -23.40 -3.81 -13.08
C ALA A 390 -23.72 -5.29 -12.77
N LEU A 391 -22.95 -5.97 -11.92
CA LEU A 391 -23.27 -7.34 -11.49
C LEU A 391 -24.46 -7.33 -10.54
N VAL A 392 -24.42 -6.50 -9.50
CA VAL A 392 -25.49 -6.40 -8.48
C VAL A 392 -26.83 -6.09 -9.13
N ASN A 393 -26.90 -5.10 -10.02
CA ASN A 393 -28.12 -4.72 -10.71
C ASN A 393 -28.73 -5.87 -11.54
N ARG A 394 -27.88 -6.74 -12.09
CA ARG A 394 -28.35 -7.88 -12.88
C ARG A 394 -28.81 -9.03 -11.99
N ILE A 395 -28.15 -9.26 -10.87
CA ILE A 395 -28.61 -10.24 -9.87
C ILE A 395 -29.95 -9.81 -9.28
N ASP A 396 -30.07 -8.55 -8.84
CA ASP A 396 -31.31 -7.99 -8.31
C ASP A 396 -32.47 -8.14 -9.30
N GLY A 397 -32.23 -7.85 -10.60
CA GLY A 397 -33.21 -8.09 -11.65
C GLY A 397 -33.61 -9.56 -11.80
N LEU A 398 -32.67 -10.50 -11.67
CA LEU A 398 -32.94 -11.95 -11.71
C LEU A 398 -33.74 -12.43 -10.50
N LEU A 399 -33.40 -11.95 -9.30
CA LEU A 399 -34.10 -12.29 -8.06
C LEU A 399 -35.56 -11.81 -8.10
N LYS A 400 -35.80 -10.58 -8.53
CA LYS A 400 -37.16 -10.02 -8.71
C LYS A 400 -38.00 -10.81 -9.72
N MET A 401 -37.39 -11.30 -10.81
CA MET A 401 -38.12 -12.15 -11.77
C MET A 401 -38.48 -13.53 -11.18
N LYS A 402 -37.71 -14.05 -10.23
CA LYS A 402 -37.98 -15.32 -9.56
C LYS A 402 -39.15 -15.24 -8.57
N GLU A 403 -39.42 -14.08 -8.01
CA GLU A 403 -40.53 -13.85 -7.07
C GLU A 403 -41.90 -13.67 -7.75
N VAL A 404 -41.90 -13.42 -9.07
CA VAL A 404 -43.12 -13.19 -9.88
C VAL A 404 -43.61 -14.47 -10.58
N LEU A 405 -42.78 -15.52 -10.58
CA LEU A 405 -43.09 -16.86 -11.08
C LEU A 405 -43.46 -17.78 -9.92
#